data_AF-B0CYS3-F1
#
_entry.id   AF-B0CYS3-F1
#
_cell.length_a   1.000
_cell.length_b   1.000
_cell.length_c   1.000
_cell.angle_alpha   90.00
_cell.angle_beta   90.00
_cell.angle_gamma   90.00
#
_symmetry.space_group_name_H-M   'P 1'
#
loop_
_entity.id
_entity.type
_entity.pdbx_description
1 polymer ?
#
loop_
_entity_poly.entity_id
_entity_poly.type
_entity_poly.pdbx_seq_one_letter_code
_entity_poly.pdbx_strand_id
1 'polypeptide(L)'
;MPRILPRLIDKISQQAQHQKNFPFYGPPRRPKSLHRPLPPRPSFNPAHHPRSILLDTGPDNPITSSQSYLYHKTLPPRVFIPQNANTRQGETDSPRTMTAEERRWWANPYLRILSSPMRYCFDTDHHFPADTLIRLALVQLPPTRMSKSQTRITIVPDGVLHPKFAPRRSGRASYIICSREAISQTVKSGSYKRALRGAQIFMNPRLADQIAHLLRLRVLQELELLADRLHCGTGSRSDAGTSQTIIRKLTRSEWNDLKSSGSVPYDDALAILVVPPLNKHRVTKERPEPSMSAMPPEEENVSFSKPLPPLSEMLYSPLDLSPPASVLPNLLPKLGIPLYNGLTAFPNRSQRAALFALLTRLLGYERKMRYLAGVRPAGEQSKASHAFLLRSNADSSKRGDAAAVAIALWRLRMFEGTCNVS
;
A
#
# COMPACT_ATOMS: atom_id res chain seq x y z
N MET A 1 15.86 -22.68 -31.28
CA MET A 1 16.75 -21.50 -31.28
C MET A 1 17.84 -21.50 -32.39
N PRO A 2 17.60 -22.01 -33.62
CA PRO A 2 18.68 -22.21 -34.61
C PRO A 2 19.22 -20.94 -35.28
N ARG A 3 18.53 -19.79 -35.17
CA ARG A 3 18.95 -18.54 -35.84
C ARG A 3 19.85 -17.62 -35.00
N ILE A 4 19.91 -17.84 -33.70
CA ILE A 4 20.66 -16.96 -32.77
C ILE A 4 22.10 -17.41 -32.66
N LEU A 5 22.33 -18.72 -32.58
CA LEU A 5 23.65 -19.33 -32.44
C LEU A 5 24.65 -18.92 -33.53
N PRO A 6 24.36 -19.03 -34.84
CA PRO A 6 25.31 -18.62 -35.86
C PRO A 6 25.64 -17.13 -35.82
N ARG A 7 24.65 -16.26 -35.54
CA ARG A 7 24.87 -14.82 -35.38
C ARG A 7 25.71 -14.47 -34.17
N LEU A 8 25.64 -15.29 -33.12
CA LEU A 8 26.39 -15.09 -31.88
C LEU A 8 27.82 -15.59 -32.05
N ILE A 9 28.01 -16.70 -32.76
CA ILE A 9 29.33 -17.21 -33.15
C ILE A 9 30.04 -16.22 -34.08
N ASP A 10 29.36 -15.70 -35.10
CA ASP A 10 29.91 -14.67 -36.00
C ASP A 10 30.28 -13.39 -35.25
N LYS A 11 29.47 -12.98 -34.27
CA LYS A 11 29.82 -11.82 -33.43
C LYS A 11 31.01 -12.11 -32.52
N ILE A 12 31.09 -13.30 -31.92
CA ILE A 12 32.22 -13.68 -31.06
C ILE A 12 33.50 -13.80 -31.87
N SER A 13 33.47 -14.37 -33.08
CA SER A 13 34.64 -14.50 -33.94
C SER A 13 35.15 -13.15 -34.45
N GLN A 14 34.23 -12.25 -34.84
CA GLN A 14 34.57 -10.86 -35.17
C GLN A 14 35.13 -10.08 -33.98
N GLN A 15 34.68 -10.38 -32.76
CA GLN A 15 35.14 -9.71 -31.54
C GLN A 15 36.44 -10.29 -30.98
N ALA A 16 36.75 -11.57 -31.20
CA ALA A 16 37.95 -12.23 -30.71
C ALA A 16 39.25 -11.62 -31.27
N GLN A 17 39.19 -11.02 -32.47
CA GLN A 17 40.32 -10.34 -33.12
C GLN A 17 40.53 -8.90 -32.62
N HIS A 18 39.60 -8.35 -31.84
CA HIS A 18 39.70 -7.02 -31.27
C HIS A 18 39.77 -7.11 -29.75
N GLN A 19 40.97 -6.99 -29.16
CA GLN A 19 41.18 -6.75 -27.73
C GLN A 19 40.69 -5.34 -27.33
N LYS A 20 39.42 -5.04 -27.59
CA LYS A 20 38.78 -3.84 -27.07
C LYS A 20 38.03 -4.30 -25.84
N ASN A 21 38.54 -3.93 -24.67
CA ASN A 21 37.70 -3.73 -23.50
C ASN A 21 36.54 -2.85 -23.99
N PHE A 22 35.37 -3.42 -24.24
CA PHE A 22 34.18 -2.64 -24.48
C PHE A 22 33.81 -2.11 -23.10
N PRO A 23 34.12 -0.85 -22.73
CA PRO A 23 33.53 -0.30 -21.52
C PRO A 23 32.03 -0.48 -21.69
N PHE A 24 31.44 -1.24 -20.77
CA PHE A 24 30.00 -1.41 -20.74
C PHE A 24 29.41 -0.04 -20.42
N TYR A 25 29.14 0.75 -21.44
CA TYR A 25 28.42 2.01 -21.30
C TYR A 25 26.99 1.63 -20.94
N GLY A 26 26.71 1.60 -19.64
CA GLY A 26 25.34 1.52 -19.16
C GLY A 26 24.51 2.62 -19.84
N PRO A 27 23.21 2.37 -20.09
CA PRO A 27 22.36 3.37 -20.72
C PRO A 27 22.47 4.71 -19.97
N PRO A 28 22.46 5.85 -20.67
CA PRO A 28 22.58 7.15 -20.03
C PRO A 28 21.51 7.27 -18.94
N ARG A 29 21.95 7.60 -17.73
CA ARG A 29 21.06 7.72 -16.58
C ARG A 29 20.13 8.89 -16.85
N ARG A 30 18.85 8.60 -17.08
CA ARG A 30 17.82 9.63 -17.24
C ARG A 30 17.75 10.49 -15.96
N PRO A 31 17.44 11.80 -16.09
CA PRO A 31 17.22 12.65 -14.94
C PRO A 31 16.07 12.11 -14.10
N LYS A 32 16.19 12.24 -12.77
CA LYS A 32 15.16 11.71 -11.85
C LYS A 32 13.87 12.51 -11.89
N SER A 33 13.95 13.81 -12.18
CA SER A 33 12.81 14.71 -12.31
C SER A 33 12.83 15.40 -13.67
N LEU A 34 11.65 15.84 -14.07
CA LEU A 34 11.48 16.76 -15.19
C LEU A 34 11.37 18.21 -14.68
N HIS A 35 11.60 18.45 -13.40
CA HIS A 35 11.41 19.75 -12.81
C HIS A 35 12.42 20.74 -13.38
N ARG A 36 11.91 21.86 -13.84
CA ARG A 36 12.69 23.01 -14.31
C ARG A 36 12.19 24.21 -13.52
N PRO A 37 13.08 25.03 -12.95
CA PRO A 37 12.66 26.26 -12.32
C PRO A 37 11.93 27.10 -13.37
N LEU A 38 10.80 27.67 -12.98
CA LEU A 38 10.07 28.56 -13.87
C LEU A 38 10.92 29.81 -14.11
N PRO A 39 10.92 30.32 -15.35
CA PRO A 39 11.47 31.64 -15.60
C PRO A 39 10.80 32.68 -14.69
N PRO A 40 11.46 33.81 -14.40
CA PRO A 40 10.87 34.87 -13.61
C PRO A 40 9.52 35.28 -14.21
N ARG A 41 8.57 35.68 -13.35
CA ARG A 41 7.24 36.09 -13.82
C ARG A 41 7.42 37.20 -14.87
N PRO A 42 6.91 37.02 -16.10
CA PRO A 42 7.09 38.00 -17.15
C PRO A 42 6.36 39.28 -16.77
N SER A 43 7.01 40.42 -16.99
CA SER A 43 6.34 41.71 -16.86
C SER A 43 5.36 41.86 -18.02
N PHE A 44 4.16 42.36 -17.76
CA PHE A 44 3.20 42.71 -18.82
C PHE A 44 3.09 44.22 -19.02
N ASN A 45 3.96 45.01 -18.35
CA ASN A 45 3.97 46.44 -18.53
C ASN A 45 4.66 46.78 -19.87
N PRO A 46 3.97 47.49 -20.80
CA PRO A 46 4.50 47.82 -22.13
C PRO A 46 5.86 48.51 -22.11
N ALA A 47 6.19 49.26 -21.05
CA ALA A 47 7.47 49.94 -20.92
C ALA A 47 8.68 49.00 -20.87
N HIS A 48 8.49 47.72 -20.50
CA HIS A 48 9.57 46.72 -20.48
C HIS A 48 9.70 45.95 -21.79
N HIS A 49 8.84 46.22 -22.77
CA HIS A 49 8.80 45.52 -24.05
C HIS A 49 9.00 46.52 -25.19
N PRO A 50 10.19 46.54 -25.83
CA PRO A 50 10.45 47.45 -26.95
C PRO A 50 9.59 47.15 -28.18
N ARG A 51 8.94 45.98 -28.21
CA ARG A 51 8.04 45.50 -29.27
C ARG A 51 6.82 44.85 -28.64
N SER A 52 5.77 44.63 -29.43
CA SER A 52 4.60 43.86 -28.97
C SER A 52 5.02 42.49 -28.41
N ILE A 53 4.47 42.11 -27.26
CA ILE A 53 4.73 40.82 -26.61
C ILE A 53 4.38 39.62 -27.51
N LEU A 54 3.53 39.80 -28.52
CA LEU A 54 3.22 38.74 -29.49
C LEU A 54 4.33 38.50 -30.51
N LEU A 55 5.15 39.53 -30.78
CA LEU A 55 6.23 39.51 -31.76
C LEU A 55 7.60 39.31 -31.12
N ASP A 56 7.68 39.37 -29.79
CA ASP A 56 8.92 39.15 -29.08
C ASP A 56 9.32 37.66 -29.12
N THR A 57 10.44 37.35 -29.77
CA THR A 57 11.01 36.00 -29.82
C THR A 57 11.98 35.73 -28.67
N GLY A 58 12.04 36.61 -27.68
CA GLY A 58 12.87 36.44 -26.49
C GLY A 58 12.55 35.15 -25.72
N PRO A 59 13.55 34.53 -25.08
CA PRO A 59 13.34 33.30 -24.29
C PRO A 59 12.38 33.53 -23.10
N ASP A 60 12.26 34.76 -22.63
CA ASP A 60 11.42 35.16 -21.51
C ASP A 60 9.94 35.39 -21.89
N ASN A 61 9.56 35.27 -23.16
CA ASN A 61 8.18 35.49 -23.57
C ASN A 61 7.30 34.25 -23.33
N PRO A 62 6.28 34.30 -22.45
CA PRO A 62 5.43 33.15 -22.13
C PRO A 62 4.57 32.66 -23.31
N ILE A 63 4.37 33.47 -24.34
CA ILE A 63 3.54 33.12 -25.49
C ILE A 63 4.35 32.29 -26.48
N THR A 64 5.54 32.76 -26.87
CA THR A 64 6.42 32.05 -27.82
C THR A 64 7.16 30.89 -27.15
N SER A 65 7.57 31.04 -25.88
CA SER A 65 8.29 30.01 -25.10
C SER A 65 7.41 29.31 -24.06
N SER A 66 6.11 29.12 -24.32
CA SER A 66 5.12 28.55 -23.37
C SER A 66 5.55 27.26 -22.68
N GLN A 67 6.36 26.41 -23.34
CA GLN A 67 6.90 25.19 -22.76
C GLN A 67 7.83 25.43 -21.56
N SER A 68 8.55 26.56 -21.53
CA SER A 68 9.44 26.94 -20.43
C SER A 68 8.66 27.33 -19.16
N TYR A 69 7.40 27.76 -19.33
CA TYR A 69 6.50 28.15 -18.26
C TYR A 69 5.58 27.02 -17.77
N LEU A 70 5.76 25.79 -18.27
CA LEU A 70 5.00 24.64 -17.80
C LEU A 70 5.42 24.26 -16.38
N TYR A 71 4.45 24.19 -15.47
CA TYR A 71 4.67 23.69 -14.13
C TYR A 71 5.01 22.20 -14.17
N HIS A 72 6.25 21.89 -13.80
CA HIS A 72 6.72 20.52 -13.65
C HIS A 72 6.70 20.12 -12.18
N LYS A 73 6.15 18.92 -11.91
CA LYS A 73 6.15 18.35 -10.55
C LYS A 73 7.57 18.11 -10.07
N THR A 74 7.86 18.55 -8.86
CA THR A 74 9.10 18.23 -8.15
C THR A 74 9.12 16.78 -7.69
N LEU A 75 10.29 16.30 -7.31
CA LEU A 75 10.44 15.00 -6.66
C LEU A 75 9.56 14.94 -5.41
N PRO A 76 8.77 13.87 -5.22
CA PRO A 76 7.96 13.74 -4.03
C PRO A 76 8.88 13.68 -2.80
N PRO A 77 8.51 14.37 -1.70
CA PRO A 77 9.29 14.30 -0.47
C PRO A 77 9.35 12.87 0.04
N ARG A 78 10.44 12.53 0.71
CA ARG A 78 10.64 11.20 1.29
C ARG A 78 10.71 11.29 2.81
N VAL A 79 10.14 10.30 3.49
CA VAL A 79 10.24 10.19 4.94
C VAL A 79 11.71 10.12 5.38
N PHE A 80 12.50 9.31 4.67
CA PHE A 80 13.93 9.14 4.89
C PHE A 80 14.72 9.41 3.61
N ILE A 81 15.77 10.20 3.74
CA ILE A 81 16.76 10.44 2.70
C ILE A 81 18.09 9.88 3.18
N PRO A 82 18.73 8.96 2.43
CA PRO A 82 20.04 8.48 2.80
C PRO A 82 21.04 9.64 2.73
N GLN A 83 22.01 9.68 3.64
CA GLN A 83 22.98 10.77 3.78
C GLN A 83 23.71 11.14 2.47
N ASN A 84 23.88 10.17 1.57
CA ASN A 84 24.57 10.35 0.28
C ASN A 84 23.64 10.67 -0.90
N ALA A 85 22.38 11.06 -0.65
CA ALA A 85 21.43 11.44 -1.68
C ALA A 85 21.69 12.86 -2.21
N ASN A 86 22.82 13.04 -2.90
CA ASN A 86 23.14 14.32 -3.52
C ASN A 86 22.43 14.47 -4.87
N THR A 87 22.07 15.72 -5.18
CA THR A 87 21.61 16.13 -6.51
C THR A 87 22.72 15.89 -7.52
N ARG A 88 22.40 15.32 -8.67
CA ARG A 88 23.41 15.13 -9.72
C ARG A 88 23.78 16.50 -10.31
N GLN A 89 25.02 16.64 -10.79
CA GLN A 89 25.43 17.84 -11.52
C GLN A 89 24.46 18.09 -12.70
N GLY A 90 23.87 19.29 -12.74
CA GLY A 90 22.88 19.70 -13.75
C GLY A 90 21.42 19.37 -13.42
N GLU A 91 21.12 18.58 -12.39
CA GLU A 91 19.74 18.44 -11.89
C GLU A 91 19.42 19.63 -10.95
N THR A 92 18.28 20.28 -11.13
CA THR A 92 17.82 21.41 -10.29
C THR A 92 17.04 20.96 -9.07
N ASP A 93 16.42 19.79 -9.15
CA ASP A 93 15.50 19.27 -8.15
C ASP A 93 16.20 18.29 -7.21
N SER A 94 16.39 18.71 -5.97
CA SER A 94 17.01 17.90 -4.93
C SER A 94 15.97 17.04 -4.21
N PRO A 95 16.30 15.78 -3.85
CA PRO A 95 15.41 15.01 -2.99
C PRO A 95 15.28 15.71 -1.63
N ARG A 96 14.04 16.01 -1.21
CA ARG A 96 13.76 16.67 0.08
C ARG A 96 13.11 15.74 1.10
N THR A 97 13.44 15.94 2.37
CA THR A 97 12.80 15.22 3.48
C THR A 97 11.39 15.75 3.71
N MET A 98 10.50 14.88 4.19
CA MET A 98 9.16 15.30 4.60
C MET A 98 9.22 16.19 5.84
N THR A 99 8.44 17.28 5.84
CA THR A 99 8.22 18.11 7.04
C THR A 99 7.48 17.32 8.12
N ALA A 100 7.40 17.85 9.34
CA ALA A 100 6.65 17.19 10.43
C ALA A 100 5.14 17.05 10.09
N GLU A 101 4.57 18.07 9.46
CA GLU A 101 3.17 18.07 9.01
C GLU A 101 2.92 17.06 7.89
N GLU A 102 3.80 17.05 6.88
CA GLU A 102 3.74 16.05 5.79
C GLU A 102 3.84 14.63 6.34
N ARG A 103 4.70 14.41 7.35
CA ARG A 103 4.80 13.12 8.05
C ARG A 103 3.52 12.79 8.82
N ARG A 104 2.87 13.77 9.45
CA ARG A 104 1.58 13.56 10.13
C ARG A 104 0.49 13.16 9.14
N TRP A 105 0.42 13.82 7.97
CA TRP A 105 -0.51 13.43 6.90
C TRP A 105 -0.18 12.06 6.32
N TRP A 106 1.11 11.76 6.14
CA TRP A 106 1.59 10.46 5.68
C TRP A 106 1.32 9.33 6.69
N ALA A 107 1.30 9.64 7.98
CA ALA A 107 0.97 8.72 9.05
C ALA A 107 -0.54 8.41 9.12
N ASN A 108 -1.40 9.26 8.53
CA ASN A 108 -2.84 9.08 8.51
C ASN A 108 -3.27 8.22 7.29
N PRO A 109 -3.83 7.01 7.51
CA PRO A 109 -4.23 6.13 6.43
C PRO A 109 -5.38 6.70 5.58
N TYR A 110 -6.31 7.45 6.17
CA TYR A 110 -7.45 8.02 5.47
C TYR A 110 -7.02 9.08 4.46
N LEU A 111 -6.16 10.01 4.89
CA LEU A 111 -5.60 11.04 4.01
C LEU A 111 -4.79 10.40 2.87
N ARG A 112 -4.05 9.31 3.16
CA ARG A 112 -3.31 8.59 2.12
C ARG A 112 -4.22 7.92 1.10
N ILE A 113 -5.30 7.26 1.54
CA ILE A 113 -6.30 6.67 0.64
C ILE A 113 -6.88 7.75 -0.27
N LEU A 114 -7.29 8.90 0.28
CA LEU A 114 -7.87 10.01 -0.48
C LEU A 114 -6.85 10.69 -1.41
N SER A 115 -5.59 10.74 -1.01
CA SER A 115 -4.50 11.29 -1.84
C SER A 115 -4.05 10.36 -2.97
N SER A 116 -4.53 9.11 -2.99
CA SER A 116 -4.18 8.16 -4.03
C SER A 116 -4.72 8.63 -5.40
N PRO A 117 -4.06 8.31 -6.53
CA PRO A 117 -4.46 8.83 -7.83
C PRO A 117 -5.91 8.48 -8.17
N MET A 118 -6.69 9.45 -8.64
CA MET A 118 -8.05 9.20 -9.09
C MET A 118 -8.05 8.30 -10.33
N ARG A 119 -8.92 7.29 -10.35
CA ARG A 119 -9.11 6.35 -11.45
C ARG A 119 -10.59 6.18 -11.72
N TYR A 120 -10.91 5.93 -12.98
CA TYR A 120 -12.26 5.66 -13.42
C TYR A 120 -12.66 4.22 -13.08
N CYS A 121 -13.74 4.08 -12.31
CA CYS A 121 -14.39 2.80 -12.03
C CYS A 121 -15.37 2.48 -13.16
N PHE A 122 -15.17 1.35 -13.86
CA PHE A 122 -16.01 1.00 -15.01
C PHE A 122 -17.38 0.42 -14.62
N ASP A 123 -17.59 0.08 -13.36
CA ASP A 123 -18.84 -0.51 -12.88
C ASP A 123 -19.87 0.57 -12.53
N THR A 124 -19.40 1.69 -11.98
CA THR A 124 -20.22 2.82 -11.52
C THR A 124 -20.07 4.07 -12.39
N ASP A 125 -19.22 4.04 -13.42
CA ASP A 125 -18.87 5.17 -14.28
C ASP A 125 -18.43 6.46 -13.55
N HIS A 126 -17.79 6.31 -12.39
CA HIS A 126 -17.33 7.42 -11.54
C HIS A 126 -15.83 7.33 -11.23
N HIS A 127 -15.23 8.47 -10.88
CA HIS A 127 -13.82 8.54 -10.50
C HIS A 127 -13.66 8.37 -9.00
N PHE A 128 -12.81 7.43 -8.59
CA PHE A 128 -12.48 7.19 -7.18
C PHE A 128 -10.97 7.11 -6.95
N PRO A 129 -10.50 7.32 -5.72
CA PRO A 129 -9.09 7.11 -5.37
C PRO A 129 -8.68 5.65 -5.62
N ALA A 130 -7.50 5.43 -6.20
CA ALA A 130 -7.02 4.10 -6.58
C ALA A 130 -7.01 3.07 -5.44
N ASP A 131 -6.80 3.50 -4.19
CA ASP A 131 -6.81 2.59 -3.04
C ASP A 131 -8.22 2.06 -2.68
N THR A 132 -9.28 2.74 -3.11
CA THR A 132 -10.68 2.29 -2.97
C THR A 132 -11.13 1.36 -4.10
N LEU A 133 -10.22 1.07 -5.04
CA LEU A 133 -10.50 0.28 -6.23
C LEU A 133 -9.62 -0.98 -6.28
N ILE A 134 -10.07 -1.97 -7.06
CA ILE A 134 -9.31 -3.15 -7.43
C ILE A 134 -8.95 -3.03 -8.91
N ARG A 135 -7.65 -3.17 -9.21
CA ARG A 135 -7.12 -3.18 -10.58
C ARG A 135 -7.29 -4.59 -11.16
N LEU A 136 -7.97 -4.66 -12.29
CA LEU A 136 -8.22 -5.88 -13.07
C LEU A 136 -7.47 -5.80 -14.39
N ALA A 137 -6.46 -6.65 -14.57
CA ALA A 137 -5.68 -6.72 -15.80
C ALA A 137 -6.24 -7.76 -16.77
N LEU A 138 -6.11 -7.46 -18.06
CA LEU A 138 -6.32 -8.44 -19.12
C LEU A 138 -5.03 -9.22 -19.34
N VAL A 139 -5.13 -10.54 -19.23
CA VAL A 139 -4.03 -11.47 -19.46
C VAL A 139 -4.45 -12.43 -20.56
N GLN A 140 -3.62 -12.53 -21.60
CA GLN A 140 -3.80 -13.53 -22.64
C GLN A 140 -3.27 -14.87 -22.13
N LEU A 141 -4.14 -15.87 -22.05
CA LEU A 141 -3.73 -17.23 -21.71
C LEU A 141 -3.02 -17.85 -22.91
N PRO A 142 -1.96 -18.65 -22.67
CA PRO A 142 -1.34 -19.41 -23.76
C PRO A 142 -2.39 -20.33 -24.40
N PRO A 143 -2.35 -20.52 -25.72
CA PRO A 143 -3.29 -21.40 -26.39
C PRO A 143 -3.13 -22.82 -25.84
N THR A 144 -4.24 -23.43 -25.44
CA THR A 144 -4.26 -24.84 -25.04
C THR A 144 -3.93 -25.72 -26.24
N ARG A 145 -3.18 -26.83 -26.07
CA ARG A 145 -2.80 -27.75 -27.16
C ARG A 145 -3.98 -28.20 -28.05
N MET A 146 -5.19 -28.23 -27.47
CA MET A 146 -6.43 -28.66 -28.14
C MET A 146 -7.11 -27.57 -28.99
N SER A 147 -6.73 -26.30 -28.87
CA SER A 147 -7.36 -25.19 -29.59
C SER A 147 -6.29 -24.22 -30.11
N LYS A 148 -5.82 -24.46 -31.34
CA LYS A 148 -4.77 -23.66 -31.98
C LYS A 148 -5.24 -22.27 -32.44
N SER A 149 -6.55 -22.03 -32.56
CA SER A 149 -7.09 -20.80 -33.18
C SER A 149 -7.67 -19.77 -32.22
N GLN A 150 -7.90 -20.09 -30.94
CA GLN A 150 -8.56 -19.16 -30.00
C GLN A 150 -7.66 -18.81 -28.82
N THR A 151 -7.12 -17.59 -28.84
CA THR A 151 -6.44 -16.97 -27.71
C THR A 151 -7.49 -16.51 -26.71
N ARG A 152 -7.57 -17.20 -25.55
CA ARG A 152 -8.50 -16.81 -24.49
C ARG A 152 -7.90 -15.66 -23.69
N ILE A 153 -8.61 -14.55 -23.61
CA ILE A 153 -8.26 -13.42 -22.74
C ILE A 153 -9.01 -13.61 -21.43
N THR A 154 -8.29 -13.57 -20.31
CA THR A 154 -8.90 -13.65 -18.99
C THR A 154 -8.61 -12.41 -18.15
N ILE A 155 -9.55 -12.06 -17.28
CA ILE A 155 -9.40 -10.97 -16.33
C ILE A 155 -8.81 -11.54 -15.04
N VAL A 156 -7.70 -10.95 -14.59
CA VAL A 156 -6.96 -11.36 -13.39
C VAL A 156 -6.76 -10.14 -12.49
N PRO A 157 -6.84 -10.28 -11.15
CA PRO A 157 -6.49 -9.19 -10.27
C PRO A 157 -4.99 -8.88 -10.37
N ASP A 158 -4.65 -7.62 -10.56
CA ASP A 158 -3.27 -7.16 -10.78
C ASP A 158 -2.91 -6.03 -9.82
N GLY A 159 -1.68 -6.02 -9.32
CA GLY A 159 -1.23 -4.99 -8.39
C GLY A 159 -1.94 -4.95 -7.03
N VAL A 160 -2.66 -6.01 -6.64
CA VAL A 160 -3.24 -6.16 -5.29
C VAL A 160 -2.13 -6.39 -4.27
N LEU A 161 -1.22 -7.31 -4.56
CA LEU A 161 -0.03 -7.60 -3.75
C LEU A 161 1.00 -6.47 -3.81
N HIS A 162 1.90 -6.42 -2.83
CA HIS A 162 2.92 -5.38 -2.76
C HIS A 162 3.97 -5.56 -3.89
N PRO A 163 4.40 -4.48 -4.58
CA PRO A 163 5.30 -4.57 -5.73
C PRO A 163 6.63 -5.31 -5.49
N LYS A 164 7.14 -5.32 -4.25
CA LYS A 164 8.33 -6.11 -3.85
C LYS A 164 8.10 -7.63 -4.01
N PHE A 165 6.87 -8.11 -3.81
CA PHE A 165 6.54 -9.54 -3.86
C PHE A 165 5.95 -9.96 -5.19
N ALA A 166 5.18 -9.09 -5.84
CA ALA A 166 4.62 -9.36 -7.16
C ALA A 166 4.61 -8.07 -8.01
N PRO A 167 5.39 -8.01 -9.10
CA PRO A 167 5.28 -6.90 -10.03
C PRO A 167 3.95 -6.97 -10.80
N ARG A 168 3.54 -5.81 -11.33
CA ARG A 168 2.34 -5.74 -12.19
C ARG A 168 2.57 -6.51 -13.49
N ARG A 169 1.59 -7.30 -13.90
CA ARG A 169 1.72 -8.17 -15.09
C ARG A 169 1.38 -7.46 -16.39
N SER A 170 0.46 -6.49 -16.35
CA SER A 170 -0.03 -5.81 -17.55
C SER A 170 -0.02 -4.29 -17.40
N GLY A 171 0.31 -3.60 -18.49
CA GLY A 171 0.18 -2.14 -18.59
C GLY A 171 -1.29 -1.70 -18.67
N ARG A 172 -2.13 -2.47 -19.38
CA ARG A 172 -3.56 -2.19 -19.56
C ARG A 172 -4.38 -2.88 -18.46
N ALA A 173 -5.15 -2.09 -17.73
CA ALA A 173 -6.04 -2.58 -16.69
C ALA A 173 -7.23 -1.65 -16.54
N SER A 174 -8.32 -2.22 -16.05
CA SER A 174 -9.53 -1.50 -15.66
C SER A 174 -9.68 -1.55 -14.14
N TYR A 175 -10.46 -0.63 -13.57
CA TYR A 175 -10.66 -0.55 -12.13
C TYR A 175 -12.13 -0.78 -11.79
N ILE A 176 -12.35 -1.62 -10.78
CA ILE A 176 -13.67 -1.84 -10.17
C ILE A 176 -13.63 -1.40 -8.72
N ILE A 177 -14.77 -1.01 -8.16
CA ILE A 177 -14.86 -0.66 -6.74
C ILE A 177 -14.40 -1.84 -5.86
N CYS A 178 -13.74 -1.54 -4.75
CA CYS A 178 -13.25 -2.55 -3.80
C CYS A 178 -14.39 -3.12 -2.96
N SER A 179 -15.32 -3.84 -3.60
CA SER A 179 -16.46 -4.52 -2.98
C SER A 179 -16.61 -5.93 -3.56
N ARG A 180 -16.80 -6.92 -2.69
CA ARG A 180 -17.04 -8.32 -3.09
C ARG A 180 -18.34 -8.49 -3.86
N GLU A 181 -19.38 -7.74 -3.49
CA GLU A 181 -20.69 -7.78 -4.12
C GLU A 181 -20.63 -7.24 -5.55
N ALA A 182 -19.97 -6.08 -5.74
CA ALA A 182 -19.79 -5.48 -7.05
C ALA A 182 -19.10 -6.46 -8.02
N ILE A 183 -17.99 -7.09 -7.59
CA ILE A 183 -17.30 -8.09 -8.43
C ILE A 183 -18.21 -9.27 -8.74
N SER A 184 -18.93 -9.80 -7.75
CA SER A 184 -19.84 -10.93 -7.94
C SER A 184 -20.97 -10.58 -8.91
N GLN A 185 -21.50 -9.36 -8.85
CA GLN A 185 -22.51 -8.84 -9.76
C GLN A 185 -21.95 -8.60 -11.17
N THR A 186 -20.74 -8.07 -11.31
CA THR A 186 -20.05 -7.91 -12.60
C THR A 186 -19.81 -9.28 -13.26
N VAL A 187 -19.42 -10.30 -12.50
CA VAL A 187 -19.26 -11.68 -12.98
C VAL A 187 -20.59 -12.22 -13.52
N LYS A 188 -21.67 -12.09 -12.73
CA LYS A 188 -23.01 -12.59 -13.08
C LYS A 188 -23.62 -11.85 -14.27
N SER A 189 -23.54 -10.53 -14.29
CA SER A 189 -24.13 -9.68 -15.33
C SER A 189 -23.36 -9.69 -16.65
N GLY A 190 -22.06 -9.99 -16.60
CA GLY A 190 -21.19 -9.89 -17.78
C GLY A 190 -21.00 -8.45 -18.28
N SER A 191 -21.28 -7.43 -17.45
CA SER A 191 -21.16 -6.01 -17.82
C SER A 191 -19.77 -5.65 -18.34
N TYR A 192 -18.73 -6.30 -17.81
CA TYR A 192 -17.34 -6.15 -18.21
C TYR A 192 -17.08 -6.39 -19.71
N LYS A 193 -17.90 -7.20 -20.40
CA LYS A 193 -17.73 -7.49 -21.83
C LYS A 193 -17.92 -6.23 -22.68
N ARG A 194 -18.83 -5.33 -22.28
CA ARG A 194 -19.08 -4.05 -22.97
C ARG A 194 -17.94 -3.06 -22.74
N ALA A 195 -17.49 -2.93 -21.50
CA ALA A 195 -16.44 -1.98 -21.12
C ALA A 195 -15.08 -2.30 -21.77
N LEU A 196 -14.76 -3.58 -21.95
CA LEU A 196 -13.43 -4.03 -22.36
C LEU A 196 -13.27 -4.32 -23.87
N ARG A 197 -14.33 -4.13 -24.67
CA ARG A 197 -14.36 -4.22 -26.15
C ARG A 197 -13.37 -5.26 -26.73
N GLY A 198 -13.56 -6.53 -26.39
CA GLY A 198 -12.71 -7.63 -26.86
C GLY A 198 -13.47 -8.94 -27.06
N ALA A 199 -13.13 -9.67 -28.12
CA ALA A 199 -13.71 -10.98 -28.39
C ALA A 199 -13.25 -11.99 -27.31
N GLN A 200 -14.22 -12.70 -26.71
CA GLN A 200 -14.04 -13.82 -25.78
C GLN A 200 -13.25 -13.52 -24.49
N ILE A 201 -13.66 -12.48 -23.74
CA ILE A 201 -13.13 -12.23 -22.40
C ILE A 201 -13.81 -13.15 -21.36
N PHE A 202 -13.00 -13.96 -20.67
CA PHE A 202 -13.44 -14.86 -19.61
C PHE A 202 -13.09 -14.32 -18.22
N MET A 203 -14.08 -14.24 -17.33
CA MET A 203 -13.89 -13.90 -15.93
C MET A 203 -14.10 -15.15 -15.07
N ASN A 204 -13.14 -15.45 -14.18
CA ASN A 204 -13.24 -16.60 -13.30
C ASN A 204 -14.39 -16.40 -12.29
N PRO A 205 -15.32 -17.37 -12.10
CA PRO A 205 -16.38 -17.25 -11.08
C PRO A 205 -15.85 -17.09 -9.65
N ARG A 206 -14.65 -17.61 -9.35
CA ARG A 206 -13.98 -17.47 -8.04
C ARG A 206 -13.08 -16.23 -7.94
N LEU A 207 -13.25 -15.25 -8.83
CA LEU A 207 -12.43 -14.04 -8.84
C LEU A 207 -12.54 -13.27 -7.52
N ALA A 208 -13.75 -13.21 -6.94
CA ALA A 208 -13.97 -12.53 -5.66
C ALA A 208 -13.18 -13.18 -4.52
N ASP A 209 -13.20 -14.52 -4.42
CA ASP A 209 -12.44 -15.29 -3.42
C ASP A 209 -10.93 -15.10 -3.61
N GLN A 210 -10.48 -15.11 -4.87
CA GLN A 210 -9.09 -14.85 -5.21
C GLN A 210 -8.66 -13.45 -4.74
N ILE A 211 -9.47 -12.42 -4.98
CA ILE A 211 -9.18 -11.05 -4.54
C ILE A 211 -9.15 -10.95 -3.02
N ALA A 212 -10.12 -11.55 -2.33
CA ALA A 212 -10.14 -11.61 -0.88
C ALA A 212 -8.86 -12.22 -0.31
N HIS A 213 -8.44 -13.37 -0.84
CA HIS A 213 -7.18 -14.03 -0.47
C HIS A 213 -5.97 -13.13 -0.71
N LEU A 214 -5.88 -12.49 -1.88
CA LEU A 214 -4.77 -11.58 -2.19
C LEU A 214 -4.75 -10.33 -1.31
N LEU A 215 -5.91 -9.80 -0.89
CA LEU A 215 -5.99 -8.69 0.05
C LEU A 215 -5.49 -9.08 1.45
N ARG A 216 -5.83 -10.29 1.92
CA ARG A 216 -5.26 -10.84 3.17
C ARG A 216 -3.75 -10.99 3.09
N LEU A 217 -3.25 -11.55 1.99
CA LEU A 217 -1.80 -11.63 1.75
C LEU A 217 -1.15 -10.25 1.70
N ARG A 218 -1.83 -9.25 1.15
CA ARG A 218 -1.32 -7.88 1.14
C ARG A 218 -1.11 -7.34 2.56
N VAL A 219 -2.03 -7.61 3.48
CA VAL A 219 -1.86 -7.23 4.90
C VAL A 219 -0.62 -7.92 5.50
N LEU A 220 -0.44 -9.22 5.26
CA LEU A 220 0.73 -9.96 5.75
C LEU A 220 2.05 -9.40 5.17
N GLN A 221 2.06 -9.08 3.87
CA GLN A 221 3.20 -8.47 3.20
C GLN A 221 3.55 -7.10 3.78
N GLU A 222 2.57 -6.22 4.02
CA GLU A 222 2.85 -4.91 4.64
C GLU A 222 3.40 -5.04 6.06
N LEU A 223 2.88 -6.01 6.84
CA LEU A 223 3.43 -6.31 8.18
C LEU A 223 4.86 -6.86 8.11
N GLU A 224 5.17 -7.68 7.11
CA GLU A 224 6.52 -8.17 6.87
C GLU A 224 7.47 -7.02 6.53
N LEU A 225 7.08 -6.09 5.66
CA LEU A 225 7.88 -4.91 5.33
C LEU A 225 8.06 -3.97 6.52
N LEU A 226 7.02 -3.81 7.33
CA LEU A 226 7.11 -3.05 8.57
C LEU A 226 8.13 -3.70 9.53
N ALA A 227 8.13 -5.02 9.63
CA ALA A 227 9.07 -5.75 10.46
C ALA A 227 10.51 -5.66 9.93
N ASP A 228 10.72 -5.78 8.62
CA ASP A 228 12.02 -5.58 7.98
C ASP A 228 12.56 -4.16 8.26
N ARG A 229 11.72 -3.13 8.15
CA ARG A 229 12.10 -1.75 8.43
C ARG A 229 12.46 -1.54 9.90
N LEU A 230 11.65 -2.06 10.82
CA LEU A 230 11.95 -2.00 12.25
C LEU A 230 13.25 -2.74 12.58
N HIS A 231 13.49 -3.89 11.96
CA HIS A 231 14.71 -4.67 12.14
C HIS A 231 15.95 -3.86 11.73
N CYS A 232 15.96 -3.31 10.52
CA CYS A 232 17.06 -2.47 10.03
C CYS A 232 17.25 -1.20 10.88
N GLY A 233 16.16 -0.62 11.39
CA GLY A 233 16.19 0.54 12.28
C GLY A 233 16.82 0.27 13.64
N THR A 234 16.90 -1.01 14.08
CA THR A 234 17.37 -1.33 15.44
C THR A 234 18.85 -1.02 15.71
N GLY A 235 19.64 -0.77 14.67
CA GLY A 235 21.05 -0.39 14.82
C GLY A 235 21.27 1.11 15.09
N SER A 236 20.30 1.98 14.77
CA SER A 236 20.50 3.44 14.89
C SER A 236 20.18 3.92 16.31
N ARG A 237 21.21 4.24 17.09
CA ARG A 237 21.06 4.79 18.46
C ARG A 237 20.34 6.14 18.48
N SER A 238 20.38 6.90 17.39
CA SER A 238 19.72 8.22 17.28
C SER A 238 18.22 8.17 17.52
N ASP A 239 17.57 7.05 17.15
CA ASP A 239 16.11 6.95 17.12
C ASP A 239 15.55 6.25 18.36
N ALA A 240 16.43 5.66 19.19
CA ALA A 240 16.05 4.93 20.39
C ALA A 240 15.35 5.82 21.44
N GLY A 241 15.59 7.14 21.42
CA GLY A 241 14.96 8.09 22.35
C GLY A 241 13.47 8.37 22.08
N THR A 242 12.93 7.99 20.92
CA THR A 242 11.50 8.22 20.62
C THR A 242 10.63 7.18 21.34
N SER A 243 9.88 7.63 22.34
CA SER A 243 9.06 6.78 23.23
C SER A 243 7.86 6.10 22.55
N GLN A 244 7.58 6.41 21.29
CA GLN A 244 6.36 5.99 20.62
C GLN A 244 6.54 4.62 19.95
N THR A 245 5.80 3.64 20.45
CA THR A 245 5.74 2.28 19.91
C THR A 245 4.78 2.21 18.73
N ILE A 246 5.19 1.62 17.60
CA ILE A 246 4.30 1.38 16.45
C ILE A 246 3.28 0.31 16.78
N ILE A 247 3.70 -0.75 17.47
CA ILE A 247 2.83 -1.84 17.90
C ILE A 247 2.95 -2.10 19.39
N ARG A 248 1.81 -2.31 20.04
CA ARG A 248 1.72 -2.69 21.45
C ARG A 248 0.64 -3.74 21.66
N LYS A 249 0.83 -4.62 22.64
CA LYS A 249 -0.22 -5.54 23.08
C LYS A 249 -1.01 -4.88 24.20
N LEU A 250 -2.33 -4.82 24.08
CA LEU A 250 -3.20 -4.26 25.13
C LEU A 250 -3.17 -5.17 26.36
N THR A 251 -3.27 -4.60 27.56
CA THR A 251 -3.47 -5.37 28.78
C THR A 251 -4.91 -5.90 28.84
N ARG A 252 -5.20 -6.86 29.73
CA ARG A 252 -6.58 -7.36 29.89
C ARG A 252 -7.53 -6.32 30.46
N SER A 253 -7.07 -5.45 31.36
CA SER A 253 -7.87 -4.33 31.88
C SER A 253 -8.23 -3.38 30.75
N GLU A 254 -7.24 -2.89 30.01
CA GLU A 254 -7.45 -2.00 28.86
C GLU A 254 -8.40 -2.59 27.82
N TRP A 255 -8.27 -3.89 27.55
CA TRP A 255 -9.16 -4.58 26.62
C TRP A 255 -10.60 -4.66 27.13
N ASN A 256 -10.78 -4.86 28.44
CA ASN A 256 -12.11 -4.86 29.06
C ASN A 256 -12.69 -3.44 29.07
N ASP A 257 -11.89 -2.42 29.39
CA ASP A 257 -12.29 -1.01 29.40
C ASP A 257 -12.72 -0.54 28.00
N LEU A 258 -12.00 -0.99 26.97
CA LEU A 258 -12.33 -0.73 25.58
C LEU A 258 -13.66 -1.41 25.18
N LYS A 259 -13.87 -2.65 25.62
CA LYS A 259 -15.13 -3.37 25.37
C LYS A 259 -16.32 -2.74 26.08
N SER A 260 -16.14 -2.26 27.32
CA SER A 260 -17.21 -1.63 28.08
C SER A 260 -17.51 -0.21 27.61
N SER A 261 -16.48 0.55 27.23
CA SER A 261 -16.66 1.94 26.78
C SER A 261 -17.02 2.08 25.30
N GLY A 262 -16.66 1.09 24.46
CA GLY A 262 -16.78 1.21 23.00
C GLY A 262 -15.87 2.31 22.42
N SER A 263 -14.91 2.81 23.20
CA SER A 263 -14.04 3.94 22.85
C SER A 263 -12.56 3.58 22.98
N VAL A 264 -11.71 4.23 22.20
CA VAL A 264 -10.26 3.99 22.19
C VAL A 264 -9.53 5.20 22.77
N PRO A 265 -9.06 5.16 24.03
CA PRO A 265 -8.43 6.30 24.69
C PRO A 265 -6.93 6.41 24.33
N TYR A 266 -6.56 6.14 23.08
CA TYR A 266 -5.17 6.14 22.64
C TYR A 266 -4.96 7.08 21.48
N ASP A 267 -4.07 8.06 21.68
CA ASP A 267 -3.62 8.94 20.60
C ASP A 267 -2.94 8.13 19.49
N ASP A 268 -3.14 8.59 18.25
CA ASP A 268 -2.52 8.02 17.06
C ASP A 268 -2.87 6.55 16.79
N ALA A 269 -3.92 6.03 17.42
CA ALA A 269 -4.42 4.68 17.18
C ALA A 269 -4.98 4.56 15.76
N LEU A 270 -4.43 3.64 14.97
CA LEU A 270 -4.88 3.38 13.60
C LEU A 270 -5.87 2.21 13.52
N ALA A 271 -5.56 1.13 14.22
CA ALA A 271 -6.34 -0.11 14.16
C ALA A 271 -6.04 -0.97 15.38
N ILE A 272 -7.01 -1.79 15.78
CA ILE A 272 -6.84 -2.82 16.79
C ILE A 272 -7.05 -4.18 16.13
N LEU A 273 -6.14 -5.12 16.32
CA LEU A 273 -6.24 -6.47 15.79
C LEU A 273 -6.38 -7.47 16.93
N VAL A 274 -7.48 -8.21 16.95
CA VAL A 274 -7.70 -9.30 17.91
C VAL A 274 -7.24 -10.60 17.27
N VAL A 275 -6.06 -11.07 17.66
CA VAL A 275 -5.45 -12.27 17.08
C VAL A 275 -5.08 -13.24 18.22
N PRO A 276 -5.99 -14.16 18.58
CA PRO A 276 -5.67 -15.19 19.58
C PRO A 276 -4.60 -16.15 19.06
N PRO A 277 -3.76 -16.71 19.94
CA PRO A 277 -2.81 -17.74 19.56
C PRO A 277 -3.56 -18.97 19.05
N LEU A 278 -3.01 -19.61 18.02
CA LEU A 278 -3.65 -20.77 17.42
C LEU A 278 -3.44 -22.02 18.28
N ASN A 279 -4.53 -22.76 18.44
CA ASN A 279 -4.51 -24.07 19.07
C ASN A 279 -3.73 -25.07 18.20
N LYS A 280 -3.02 -25.97 18.88
CA LYS A 280 -2.40 -27.14 18.26
C LYS A 280 -3.47 -27.98 17.56
N HIS A 281 -3.13 -28.58 16.43
CA HIS A 281 -4.03 -29.49 15.74
C HIS A 281 -4.37 -30.69 16.65
N ARG A 282 -5.62 -31.13 16.68
CA ARG A 282 -6.07 -32.19 17.61
C ARG A 282 -5.34 -33.51 17.38
N VAL A 283 -5.12 -33.85 16.11
CA VAL A 283 -4.45 -35.10 15.69
C VAL A 283 -2.93 -34.96 15.75
N THR A 284 -2.33 -34.04 14.99
CA THR A 284 -0.86 -33.91 14.88
C THR A 284 -0.20 -33.27 16.11
N LYS A 285 -0.96 -32.60 17.00
CA LYS A 285 -0.45 -31.82 18.15
C LYS A 285 0.54 -30.70 17.78
N GLU A 286 0.72 -30.43 16.50
CA GLU A 286 1.56 -29.36 16.00
C GLU A 286 0.77 -28.06 15.82
N ARG A 287 1.47 -26.93 15.87
CA ARG A 287 0.87 -25.65 15.52
C ARG A 287 0.88 -25.53 13.99
N PRO A 288 -0.18 -24.96 13.39
CA PRO A 288 -0.20 -24.78 11.95
C PRO A 288 0.97 -23.91 11.50
N GLU A 289 1.63 -24.32 10.42
CA GLU A 289 2.75 -23.57 9.86
C GLU A 289 2.28 -22.25 9.25
N PRO A 290 3.03 -21.15 9.47
CA PRO A 290 2.73 -19.87 8.85
C PRO A 290 2.96 -19.97 7.33
N SER A 291 1.95 -19.60 6.54
CA SER A 291 2.05 -19.60 5.08
C SER A 291 1.66 -18.24 4.49
N MET A 292 2.46 -17.76 3.54
CA MET A 292 2.24 -16.56 2.73
C MET A 292 2.14 -16.88 1.22
N SER A 293 1.74 -18.11 0.89
CA SER A 293 1.60 -18.54 -0.51
C SER A 293 0.54 -17.72 -1.24
N ALA A 294 0.87 -17.29 -2.47
CA ALA A 294 -0.05 -16.61 -3.38
C ALA A 294 -1.21 -17.52 -3.83
N MET A 295 -0.99 -18.84 -3.83
CA MET A 295 -2.05 -19.80 -4.09
C MET A 295 -2.93 -19.94 -2.85
N PRO A 296 -4.27 -19.93 -2.99
CA PRO A 296 -5.14 -20.22 -1.87
C PRO A 296 -4.80 -21.62 -1.33
N PRO A 297 -4.61 -21.77 0.00
CA PRO A 297 -4.45 -23.09 0.58
C PRO A 297 -5.73 -23.90 0.32
N GLU A 298 -5.61 -25.22 0.22
CA GLU A 298 -6.79 -26.08 0.17
C GLU A 298 -7.64 -25.81 1.42
N GLU A 299 -8.91 -25.49 1.19
CA GLU A 299 -9.81 -25.02 2.25
C GLU A 299 -10.11 -26.18 3.20
N GLU A 300 -9.50 -26.15 4.39
CA GLU A 300 -10.07 -26.87 5.52
C GLU A 300 -11.42 -26.22 5.82
N ASN A 301 -12.52 -26.90 5.50
CA ASN A 301 -13.87 -26.49 5.87
C ASN A 301 -13.98 -26.49 7.41
N VAL A 302 -13.57 -25.39 8.04
CA VAL A 302 -13.72 -25.20 9.48
C VAL A 302 -15.16 -24.80 9.73
N SER A 303 -15.99 -25.76 10.14
CA SER A 303 -17.30 -25.46 10.69
C SER A 303 -17.12 -24.80 12.07
N PHE A 304 -17.60 -23.57 12.20
CA PHE A 304 -17.64 -22.89 13.48
C PHE A 304 -18.97 -23.20 14.17
N SER A 305 -18.93 -23.71 15.39
CA SER A 305 -20.14 -23.99 16.18
C SER A 305 -20.87 -22.73 16.63
N LYS A 306 -20.16 -21.60 16.66
CA LYS A 306 -20.68 -20.28 17.05
C LYS A 306 -20.67 -19.35 15.83
N PRO A 307 -21.62 -18.42 15.74
CA PRO A 307 -21.58 -17.38 14.72
C PRO A 307 -20.23 -16.66 14.82
N LEU A 308 -19.64 -16.44 13.65
CA LEU A 308 -18.38 -15.74 13.55
C LEU A 308 -18.58 -14.26 13.95
N PRO A 309 -17.63 -13.65 14.70
CA PRO A 309 -17.71 -12.23 15.02
C PRO A 309 -17.63 -11.39 13.74
N PRO A 310 -18.14 -10.15 13.71
CA PRO A 310 -18.02 -9.30 12.52
C PRO A 310 -16.56 -9.11 12.12
N LEU A 311 -16.28 -8.91 10.83
CA LEU A 311 -14.91 -8.74 10.34
C LEU A 311 -14.23 -7.53 10.99
N SER A 312 -14.98 -6.43 11.11
CA SER A 312 -14.53 -5.21 11.78
C SER A 312 -15.66 -4.51 12.50
N GLU A 313 -15.37 -3.93 13.66
CA GLU A 313 -16.23 -3.00 14.37
C GLU A 313 -15.55 -1.62 14.40
N MET A 314 -16.31 -0.53 14.21
CA MET A 314 -15.75 0.83 14.30
C MET A 314 -15.91 1.35 15.72
N LEU A 315 -14.78 1.63 16.38
CA LEU A 315 -14.76 2.19 17.71
C LEU A 315 -14.61 3.71 17.64
N TYR A 316 -15.16 4.41 18.63
CA TYR A 316 -15.08 5.87 18.68
C TYR A 316 -13.78 6.33 19.35
N SER A 317 -13.14 7.38 18.82
CA SER A 317 -12.05 8.08 19.49
C SER A 317 -12.63 9.25 20.31
N PRO A 318 -12.47 9.29 21.63
CA PRO A 318 -12.94 10.41 22.45
C PRO A 318 -12.07 11.67 22.27
N LEU A 319 -10.86 11.51 21.71
CA LEU A 319 -9.88 12.59 21.54
C LEU A 319 -10.19 13.51 20.36
N ASP A 320 -11.11 13.12 19.47
CA ASP A 320 -11.61 13.96 18.37
C ASP A 320 -12.75 14.89 18.78
N LEU A 321 -12.91 15.17 20.07
CA LEU A 321 -13.67 16.31 20.54
C LEU A 321 -12.90 17.58 20.16
N SER A 322 -13.00 17.96 18.89
CA SER A 322 -12.63 19.30 18.40
C SER A 322 -13.14 20.33 19.41
N PRO A 323 -12.35 21.37 19.72
CA PRO A 323 -12.82 22.43 20.60
C PRO A 323 -14.17 22.95 20.10
N PRO A 324 -15.11 23.29 21.00
CA PRO A 324 -16.51 23.62 20.69
C PRO A 324 -16.71 24.89 19.85
N ALA A 325 -15.65 25.46 19.29
CA ALA A 325 -15.64 26.78 18.63
C ALA A 325 -15.65 26.73 17.09
N SER A 326 -15.53 25.57 16.44
CA SER A 326 -15.63 25.49 14.97
C SER A 326 -17.09 25.24 14.56
N VAL A 327 -17.68 26.17 13.81
CA VAL A 327 -19.08 26.20 13.33
C VAL A 327 -19.42 25.06 12.34
N LEU A 328 -18.50 24.13 12.11
CA LEU A 328 -18.64 22.94 11.25
C LEU A 328 -18.69 21.59 12.03
N PRO A 329 -19.32 21.46 13.22
CA PRO A 329 -19.06 20.32 14.11
C PRO A 329 -19.80 19.01 13.73
N ASN A 330 -20.76 19.03 12.79
CA ASN A 330 -21.62 17.87 12.50
C ASN A 330 -21.51 17.29 11.08
N LEU A 331 -20.76 17.91 10.16
CA LEU A 331 -20.70 17.45 8.77
C LEU A 331 -19.64 16.38 8.51
N LEU A 332 -18.58 16.33 9.33
CA LEU A 332 -17.53 15.34 9.16
C LEU A 332 -17.82 14.08 9.98
N PRO A 333 -17.74 12.88 9.37
CA PRO A 333 -17.92 11.65 10.12
C PRO A 333 -16.85 11.54 11.20
N LYS A 334 -17.28 11.13 12.41
CA LYS A 334 -16.36 10.90 13.53
C LYS A 334 -15.30 9.90 13.10
N LEU A 335 -14.03 10.23 13.39
CA LEU A 335 -12.89 9.36 13.15
C LEU A 335 -13.07 8.08 13.96
N GLY A 336 -13.42 7.00 13.27
CA GLY A 336 -13.58 5.69 13.86
C GLY A 336 -12.30 4.87 13.70
N ILE A 337 -11.95 4.14 14.76
CA ILE A 337 -10.80 3.23 14.78
C ILE A 337 -11.32 1.81 14.56
N PRO A 338 -10.97 1.13 13.46
CA PRO A 338 -11.44 -0.22 13.20
C PRO A 338 -10.78 -1.24 14.13
N LEU A 339 -11.62 -2.04 14.80
CA LEU A 339 -11.27 -3.25 15.52
C LEU A 339 -11.48 -4.44 14.59
N TYR A 340 -10.40 -5.11 14.21
CA TYR A 340 -10.41 -6.28 13.33
C TYR A 340 -10.40 -7.58 14.12
N ASN A 341 -11.33 -8.46 13.81
CA ASN A 341 -11.34 -9.82 14.35
C ASN A 341 -10.50 -10.73 13.46
N GLY A 342 -9.35 -11.19 13.96
CA GLY A 342 -8.43 -12.03 13.19
C GLY A 342 -9.03 -13.36 12.76
N LEU A 343 -10.07 -13.85 13.44
CA LEU A 343 -10.76 -15.09 13.07
C LEU A 343 -11.54 -14.97 11.75
N THR A 344 -12.20 -13.84 11.52
CA THR A 344 -13.01 -13.58 10.33
C THR A 344 -12.24 -12.87 9.24
N ALA A 345 -11.36 -11.93 9.60
CA ALA A 345 -10.47 -11.28 8.65
C ALA A 345 -9.54 -12.30 7.96
N PHE A 346 -9.11 -13.35 8.68
CA PHE A 346 -8.24 -14.42 8.16
C PHE A 346 -8.85 -15.80 8.47
N PRO A 347 -9.72 -16.35 7.61
CA PRO A 347 -10.34 -17.65 7.86
C PRO A 347 -9.30 -18.79 7.87
N ASN A 348 -8.30 -18.70 6.97
CA ASN A 348 -7.24 -19.69 6.82
C ASN A 348 -6.34 -19.76 8.06
N ARG A 349 -6.19 -20.96 8.64
CA ARG A 349 -5.37 -21.18 9.85
C ARG A 349 -3.89 -20.83 9.63
N SER A 350 -3.32 -21.21 8.49
CA SER A 350 -1.93 -20.90 8.13
C SER A 350 -1.68 -19.40 7.99
N GLN A 351 -2.61 -18.64 7.42
CA GLN A 351 -2.52 -17.18 7.34
C GLN A 351 -2.66 -16.51 8.71
N ARG A 352 -3.54 -17.01 9.58
CA ARG A 352 -3.61 -16.55 10.98
C ARG A 352 -2.31 -16.82 11.74
N ALA A 353 -1.66 -17.96 11.46
CA ALA A 353 -0.38 -18.32 12.07
C ALA A 353 0.69 -17.33 11.64
N ALA A 354 0.75 -17.03 10.33
CA ALA A 354 1.62 -16.00 9.78
C ALA A 354 1.34 -14.61 10.38
N LEU A 355 0.07 -14.20 10.48
CA LEU A 355 -0.32 -12.93 11.10
C LEU A 355 0.17 -12.83 12.54
N PHE A 356 -0.13 -13.83 13.37
CA PHE A 356 0.27 -13.85 14.77
C PHE A 356 1.80 -13.87 14.94
N ALA A 357 2.50 -14.64 14.11
CA ALA A 357 3.96 -14.70 14.11
C ALA A 357 4.58 -13.34 13.75
N LEU A 358 4.07 -12.66 12.72
CA LEU A 358 4.54 -11.33 12.31
C LEU A 358 4.28 -10.27 13.39
N LEU A 359 3.09 -10.24 14.00
CA LEU A 359 2.77 -9.32 15.09
C LEU A 359 3.66 -9.56 16.33
N THR A 360 3.92 -10.82 16.65
CA THR A 360 4.83 -11.19 17.76
C THR A 360 6.27 -10.80 17.45
N ARG A 361 6.72 -10.97 16.20
CA ARG A 361 8.04 -10.53 15.72
C ARG A 361 8.20 -9.02 15.83
N LEU A 362 7.20 -8.25 15.39
CA LEU A 362 7.17 -6.78 15.53
C LEU A 362 7.26 -6.35 17.00
N LEU A 363 6.49 -6.98 17.89
CA LEU A 363 6.59 -6.73 19.34
C LEU A 363 7.99 -7.05 19.89
N GLY A 364 8.64 -8.09 19.37
CA GLY A 364 10.03 -8.42 19.72
C GLY A 364 10.98 -7.28 19.37
N TYR A 365 10.88 -6.71 18.17
CA TYR A 365 11.68 -5.55 17.77
C TYR A 365 11.39 -4.32 18.62
N GLU A 366 10.13 -4.02 18.93
CA GLU A 366 9.77 -2.89 19.81
C GLU A 366 10.28 -3.06 21.24
N ARG A 367 10.29 -4.29 21.78
CA ARG A 367 10.89 -4.58 23.09
C ARG A 367 12.41 -4.39 23.05
N LYS A 368 13.08 -4.89 22.00
CA LYS A 368 14.53 -4.72 21.83
C LYS A 368 14.89 -3.23 21.74
N MET A 369 14.12 -2.43 20.99
CA MET A 369 14.33 -0.99 20.89
C MET A 369 14.20 -0.28 22.23
N ARG A 370 13.14 -0.58 22.99
CA ARG A 370 12.97 0.00 24.34
C ARG A 370 14.09 -0.39 25.29
N TYR A 371 14.56 -1.63 25.22
CA TYR A 371 15.72 -2.08 26.00
C TYR A 371 16.98 -1.29 25.66
N LEU A 372 17.27 -1.08 24.36
CA LEU A 372 18.40 -0.26 23.90
C LEU A 372 18.26 1.23 24.30
N ALA A 373 17.03 1.72 24.42
CA ALA A 373 16.72 3.06 24.90
C ALA A 373 16.85 3.21 26.43
N GLY A 374 17.16 2.15 27.17
CA GLY A 374 17.19 2.16 28.64
C GLY A 374 15.81 2.23 29.29
N VAL A 375 14.72 2.15 28.51
CA VAL A 375 13.35 2.15 29.02
C VAL A 375 13.05 0.76 29.57
N ARG A 376 13.19 0.61 30.89
CA ARG A 376 12.77 -0.62 31.58
C ARG A 376 11.26 -0.77 31.41
N PRO A 377 10.76 -1.99 31.11
CA PRO A 377 9.32 -2.21 31.14
C PRO A 377 8.84 -1.89 32.56
N ALA A 378 7.88 -0.99 32.70
CA ALA A 378 7.16 -0.82 33.95
C ALA A 378 6.72 -2.21 34.40
N GLY A 379 7.03 -2.58 35.65
CA GLY A 379 6.82 -3.93 36.20
C GLY A 379 5.35 -4.32 36.36
N GLU A 380 4.46 -3.80 35.53
CA GLU A 380 3.04 -4.15 35.51
C GLU A 380 2.90 -5.65 35.22
N GLN A 381 2.53 -6.38 36.27
CA GLN A 381 2.21 -7.80 36.23
C GLN A 381 0.88 -8.11 35.50
N SER A 382 0.29 -7.11 34.85
CA SER A 382 -0.97 -7.24 34.12
C SER A 382 -0.83 -8.22 32.97
N LYS A 383 -1.61 -9.31 33.02
CA LYS A 383 -1.66 -10.32 31.96
C LYS A 383 -2.03 -9.64 30.63
N ALA A 384 -1.20 -9.82 29.60
CA ALA A 384 -1.48 -9.25 28.29
C ALA A 384 -2.70 -9.92 27.64
N SER A 385 -3.53 -9.13 26.95
CA SER A 385 -4.68 -9.60 26.16
C SER A 385 -4.23 -10.26 24.86
N HIS A 386 -5.15 -10.57 23.94
CA HIS A 386 -4.86 -11.01 22.57
C HIS A 386 -5.04 -9.89 21.53
N ALA A 387 -5.28 -8.65 22.00
CA ALA A 387 -5.44 -7.49 21.16
C ALA A 387 -4.11 -6.76 20.96
N PHE A 388 -3.83 -6.42 19.70
CA PHE A 388 -2.67 -5.66 19.28
C PHE A 388 -3.14 -4.28 18.81
N LEU A 389 -2.61 -3.23 19.41
CA LEU A 389 -2.84 -1.85 19.03
C LEU A 389 -1.75 -1.42 18.03
N LEU A 390 -2.17 -0.97 16.85
CA LEU A 390 -1.32 -0.35 15.85
C LEU A 390 -1.43 1.17 15.96
N ARG A 391 -0.29 1.86 16.09
CA ARG A 391 -0.20 3.32 16.19
C ARG A 391 0.63 3.88 15.04
N SER A 392 0.32 5.10 14.61
CA SER A 392 1.07 5.79 13.57
C SER A 392 0.99 7.29 13.74
N ASN A 393 2.15 7.92 13.84
CA ASN A 393 2.29 9.36 13.92
C ASN A 393 3.52 9.85 13.16
N ALA A 394 3.78 11.16 13.25
CA ALA A 394 4.85 11.80 12.51
C ALA A 394 6.21 11.18 12.80
N ASP A 395 6.49 10.77 14.05
CA ASP A 395 7.80 10.22 14.43
C ASP A 395 7.89 8.72 14.19
N SER A 396 6.83 7.96 14.46
CA SER A 396 6.77 6.53 14.15
C SER A 396 6.89 6.27 12.65
N SER A 397 6.40 7.19 11.80
CA SER A 397 6.51 7.09 10.34
C SER A 397 7.96 6.99 9.84
N LYS A 398 8.92 7.60 10.56
CA LYS A 398 10.36 7.51 10.25
C LYS A 398 10.89 6.11 10.43
N ARG A 399 10.42 5.41 11.47
CA ARG A 399 10.85 4.06 11.83
C ARG A 399 10.17 2.99 10.96
N GLY A 400 8.92 3.21 10.58
CA GLY A 400 8.14 2.25 9.82
C GLY A 400 6.81 2.81 9.33
N ASP A 401 6.31 2.27 8.22
CA ASP A 401 5.05 2.72 7.61
C ASP A 401 3.87 1.88 8.10
N ALA A 402 3.38 2.18 9.31
CA ALA A 402 2.20 1.54 9.88
C ALA A 402 0.90 1.92 9.14
N ALA A 403 0.86 3.11 8.53
CA ALA A 403 -0.27 3.55 7.73
C ALA A 403 -0.49 2.63 6.51
N ALA A 404 0.57 2.14 5.86
CA ALA A 404 0.43 1.18 4.75
C ALA A 404 -0.28 -0.12 5.19
N VAL A 405 0.02 -0.63 6.40
CA VAL A 405 -0.68 -1.79 6.99
C VAL A 405 -2.15 -1.46 7.22
N ALA A 406 -2.44 -0.29 7.80
CA ALA A 406 -3.81 0.16 8.05
C ALA A 406 -4.61 0.33 6.75
N ILE A 407 -4.01 0.84 5.67
CA ILE A 407 -4.63 0.93 4.34
C ILE A 407 -4.95 -0.46 3.80
N ALA A 408 -4.03 -1.42 3.92
CA ALA A 408 -4.27 -2.80 3.49
C ALA A 408 -5.44 -3.45 4.27
N LEU A 409 -5.51 -3.22 5.58
CA LEU A 409 -6.62 -3.65 6.43
C LEU A 409 -7.94 -2.97 6.03
N TRP A 410 -7.92 -1.68 5.73
CA TRP A 410 -9.08 -0.93 5.27
C TRP A 410 -9.61 -1.44 3.93
N ARG A 411 -8.72 -1.81 3.01
CA ARG A 411 -9.10 -2.43 1.73
C ARG A 411 -9.72 -3.81 1.92
N LEU A 412 -9.20 -4.62 2.84
CA LEU A 412 -9.82 -5.89 3.23
C LEU A 412 -11.23 -5.65 3.81
N ARG A 413 -11.38 -4.64 4.67
CA ARG A 413 -12.68 -4.24 5.23
C ARG A 413 -13.67 -3.79 4.17
N MET A 414 -13.29 -2.90 3.25
CA MET A 414 -14.16 -2.45 2.17
C MET A 414 -14.60 -3.61 1.28
N PHE A 415 -13.67 -4.54 1.01
CA PHE A 415 -13.94 -5.66 0.13
C PHE A 415 -14.94 -6.65 0.73
N GLU A 416 -14.71 -7.09 1.96
CA GLU A 416 -15.50 -8.12 2.63
C GLU A 416 -16.70 -7.57 3.40
N GLY A 417 -16.68 -6.27 3.74
CA GLY A 417 -17.76 -5.63 4.45
C GLY A 417 -19.01 -5.57 3.58
N THR A 418 -20.11 -6.10 4.10
CA THR A 418 -21.44 -5.70 3.61
C THR A 418 -21.54 -4.22 3.89
N CYS A 419 -21.60 -3.39 2.85
CA CYS A 419 -22.04 -2.01 2.98
C CYS A 419 -23.53 -2.04 3.35
N ASN A 420 -23.86 -2.51 4.55
CA ASN A 420 -25.14 -2.23 5.18
C ASN A 420 -25.06 -0.76 5.55
N VAL A 421 -25.22 0.10 4.54
CA VAL A 421 -25.63 1.49 4.74
C VAL A 421 -27.09 1.38 5.17
N SER A 422 -27.27 1.06 6.46
CA SER A 422 -28.57 1.06 7.13
C SER A 422 -29.06 2.49 7.30
#